data_AF-A0A915J5Y6-F1
#
_entry.id   AF-A0A915J5Y6-F1
#
_cell.length_a   1.000
_cell.length_b   1.000
_cell.length_c   1.000
_cell.angle_alpha   90.00
_cell.angle_beta   90.00
_cell.angle_gamma   90.00
#
_symmetry.space_group_name_H-M   'P 1'
#
loop_
_entity.id
_entity.type
_entity.pdbx_description
1 polymer ?
#
loop_
_entity_poly.entity_id
_entity_poly.type
_entity_poly.pdbx_seq_one_letter_code
_entity_poly.pdbx_strand_id
1 'polypeptide(L)'
;MNDEKKRIKAEDIYLCHIFRLMKSLTRRFRRIDYESDKPDDNEKFETNGAFAEPYQDLLIWALLNCRIETAEYFWELCADPLITAVAATLICDRLADRVDNISSDVSKRYKLAKE
;
A
#
# COMPACT_ATOMS: atom_id res chain seq x y z
N MET A 1 1.26 2.19 30.52
CA MET A 1 2.11 1.28 29.70
C MET A 1 2.25 1.96 28.35
N ASN A 2 3.38 2.63 28.11
CA ASN A 2 3.60 3.50 26.94
C ASN A 2 3.70 2.65 25.67
N ASP A 3 2.63 2.62 24.89
CA ASP A 3 2.65 2.12 23.51
C ASP A 3 3.11 3.28 22.60
N GLU A 4 4.38 3.65 22.71
CA GLU A 4 5.04 4.47 21.71
C GLU A 4 5.10 3.65 20.43
N LYS A 5 4.16 3.90 19.51
CA LYS A 5 4.20 3.36 18.16
C LYS A 5 5.52 3.77 17.52
N LYS A 6 6.52 2.88 17.60
CA LYS A 6 7.82 3.01 16.91
C LYS A 6 7.52 3.36 15.45
N ARG A 7 7.87 4.58 15.03
CA ARG A 7 7.79 4.99 13.63
C ARG A 7 8.82 4.14 12.87
N ILE A 8 8.34 3.35 11.92
CA ILE A 8 9.20 2.62 10.98
C ILE A 8 9.96 3.68 10.17
N LYS A 9 11.28 3.57 10.07
CA LYS A 9 12.07 4.47 9.23
C LYS A 9 11.96 4.04 7.77
N ALA A 10 12.17 4.96 6.83
CA ALA A 10 12.10 4.64 5.40
C ALA A 10 13.12 3.54 4.99
N GLU A 11 14.27 3.49 5.65
CA GLU A 11 15.31 2.47 5.49
C GLU A 11 14.88 1.06 5.93
N ASP A 12 13.79 0.96 6.71
CA ASP A 12 13.24 -0.29 7.23
C ASP A 12 11.91 -0.67 6.53
N ILE A 13 11.61 -0.10 5.35
CA ILE A 13 10.40 -0.42 4.58
C ILE A 13 10.74 -1.42 3.47
N TYR A 14 10.14 -2.61 3.58
CA TYR A 14 10.31 -3.73 2.65
C TYR A 14 9.00 -4.05 1.92
N LEU A 15 9.06 -4.83 0.83
CA LEU A 15 7.87 -5.25 0.07
C LEU A 15 6.89 -6.04 0.94
N CYS A 16 7.38 -6.77 1.96
CA CYS A 16 6.50 -7.47 2.90
C CYS A 16 5.61 -6.52 3.73
N HIS A 17 6.02 -5.26 3.90
CA HIS A 17 5.19 -4.23 4.54
C HIS A 17 4.09 -3.76 3.59
N ILE A 18 4.40 -3.60 2.30
CA ILE A 18 3.41 -3.31 1.27
C ILE A 18 2.43 -4.50 1.15
N PHE A 19 2.91 -5.75 1.19
CA PHE A 19 2.05 -6.93 1.22
C PHE A 19 1.02 -6.88 2.35
N ARG A 20 1.47 -6.57 3.58
CA ARG A 20 0.58 -6.44 4.75
C ARG A 20 -0.44 -5.32 4.56
N LEU A 21 -0.01 -4.17 4.05
CA LEU A 21 -0.91 -3.06 3.73
C LEU A 21 -1.97 -3.49 2.71
N MET A 22 -1.54 -4.05 1.58
CA MET A 22 -2.41 -4.48 0.49
C MET A 22 -3.37 -5.59 0.92
N LYS A 23 -2.91 -6.53 1.74
CA LYS A 23 -3.76 -7.56 2.36
C LYS A 23 -4.78 -6.94 3.31
N SER A 24 -4.42 -5.88 4.04
CA SER A 24 -5.35 -5.17 4.92
C SER A 24 -6.39 -4.34 4.16
N LEU A 25 -6.08 -3.88 2.95
CA LEU A 25 -7.00 -3.12 2.09
C LEU A 25 -7.93 -4.06 1.32
N THR A 26 -7.38 -5.06 0.64
CA THR A 26 -8.12 -5.89 -0.33
C THR A 26 -8.54 -7.26 0.21
N ARG A 27 -8.03 -7.68 1.39
CA ARG A 27 -8.20 -9.02 2.03
C ARG A 27 -7.64 -10.21 1.25
N ARG A 28 -7.60 -10.16 -0.08
CA ARG A 28 -7.23 -11.27 -0.96
C ARG A 28 -5.99 -11.00 -1.81
N PHE A 29 -5.20 -9.98 -1.50
CA PHE A 29 -3.91 -9.74 -2.17
C PHE A 29 -3.00 -10.97 -2.05
N ARG A 30 -2.54 -11.49 -3.20
CA ARG A 30 -1.63 -12.64 -3.31
C ARG A 30 -0.50 -12.29 -4.26
N ARG A 31 0.63 -11.89 -3.70
CA ARG A 31 1.90 -11.63 -4.40
C ARG A 31 3.00 -12.24 -3.54
N ILE A 32 3.43 -13.45 -3.91
CA ILE A 32 4.40 -14.25 -3.13
C ILE A 32 5.75 -13.52 -3.08
N ASP A 33 6.11 -12.87 -4.18
CA ASP A 33 7.27 -12.00 -4.34
C ASP A 33 7.34 -10.89 -3.28
N TYR A 34 6.19 -10.33 -2.89
CA TYR A 34 6.16 -9.34 -1.81
C TYR A 34 6.26 -9.98 -0.42
N GLU A 35 5.76 -11.20 -0.23
CA GLU A 35 5.75 -11.89 1.05
C GLU A 35 7.15 -12.40 1.44
N SER A 36 7.96 -12.77 0.43
CA SER A 36 9.30 -13.32 0.59
C SER A 36 10.40 -12.28 0.78
N ASP A 37 10.14 -10.99 0.57
CA ASP A 37 11.10 -9.92 0.81
C ASP A 37 11.36 -9.76 2.32
N LYS A 38 12.32 -10.56 2.80
CA LYS A 38 12.83 -10.47 4.17
C LYS A 38 14.04 -9.56 4.15
N PRO A 39 14.15 -8.61 5.11
CA PRO A 39 15.42 -7.97 5.37
C PRO A 39 16.40 -9.03 5.84
N ASP A 40 17.25 -9.54 4.96
CA ASP A 40 18.41 -10.30 5.39
C ASP A 40 19.55 -9.32 5.65
N ASP A 41 20.12 -9.38 6.85
CA ASP A 41 21.13 -8.42 7.33
C ASP A 41 22.46 -8.48 6.55
N ASN A 42 22.63 -9.46 5.64
CA ASN A 42 23.93 -9.81 5.06
C ASN A 42 23.96 -10.10 3.55
N GLU A 43 22.86 -9.97 2.81
CA GLU A 43 22.88 -10.27 1.38
C GLU A 43 22.93 -8.99 0.55
N LYS A 44 23.99 -8.87 -0.26
CA LYS A 44 24.02 -7.94 -1.39
C LYS A 44 22.77 -8.23 -2.21
N PHE A 45 21.86 -7.26 -2.28
CA PHE A 45 20.70 -7.32 -3.17
C PHE A 45 21.18 -7.68 -4.57
N GLU A 46 21.14 -8.95 -4.94
CA GLU A 46 21.26 -9.33 -6.33
C GLU A 46 20.00 -8.80 -6.99
N THR A 47 20.14 -7.71 -7.73
CA THR A 47 19.11 -7.08 -8.56
C THR A 47 18.66 -7.96 -9.73
N ASN A 48 18.71 -9.29 -9.56
CA ASN A 48 18.51 -10.29 -10.61
C ASN A 48 17.04 -10.69 -10.78
N GLY A 49 16.12 -10.14 -9.98
CA GLY A 49 14.68 -10.29 -10.19
C GLY A 49 14.08 -9.00 -10.74
N ALA A 50 13.89 -8.91 -12.06
CA ALA A 50 12.95 -7.92 -12.59
C ALA A 50 11.59 -8.15 -11.91
N PHE A 51 10.95 -7.09 -11.41
CA PHE A 51 9.57 -7.18 -10.92
C PHE A 51 8.73 -7.91 -11.96
N ALA A 52 7.95 -8.90 -11.54
CA ALA A 52 7.18 -9.73 -12.47
C ALA A 52 6.19 -8.90 -13.29
N GLU A 53 5.59 -7.89 -12.65
CA GLU A 53 4.66 -6.94 -13.28
C GLU A 53 5.00 -5.50 -12.86
N PRO A 54 6.06 -4.89 -13.44
CA PRO A 54 6.61 -3.63 -12.95
C PRO A 54 5.62 -2.47 -13.01
N TYR A 55 4.79 -2.42 -14.06
CA TYR A 55 3.77 -1.38 -14.21
C TYR A 55 2.63 -1.53 -13.22
N GLN A 56 2.26 -2.76 -12.86
CA GLN A 56 1.26 -3.00 -11.82
C GLN A 56 1.78 -2.55 -10.45
N ASP A 57 3.05 -2.83 -10.16
CA ASP A 57 3.70 -2.40 -8.92
C ASP A 57 3.78 -0.87 -8.82
N LEU A 58 4.15 -0.21 -9.92
CA LEU A 58 4.19 1.25 -10.02
C LEU A 58 2.79 1.89 -9.94
N LEU A 59 1.79 1.24 -10.52
CA LEU A 59 0.40 1.66 -10.40
C LEU A 59 -0.08 1.59 -8.94
N ILE A 60 0.17 0.48 -8.25
CA ILE A 60 -0.18 0.33 -6.81
C ILE A 60 0.48 1.45 -6.00
N TRP A 61 1.77 1.71 -6.24
CA TRP A 61 2.47 2.81 -5.58
C TRP A 61 1.82 4.18 -5.87
N ALA A 62 1.45 4.46 -7.12
CA ALA A 62 0.82 5.72 -7.50
C ALA A 62 -0.56 5.91 -6.84
N LEU A 63 -1.38 4.85 -6.81
CA LEU A 63 -2.69 4.84 -6.17
C LEU A 63 -2.59 5.06 -4.65
N LEU A 64 -1.68 4.36 -3.96
CA LEU A 64 -1.46 4.54 -2.53
C LEU A 64 -0.98 5.95 -2.16
N ASN A 65 -0.38 6.67 -3.11
CA ASN A 65 0.07 8.06 -2.95
C ASN A 65 -0.89 9.09 -3.56
N CYS A 66 -2.08 8.68 -4.00
CA CYS A 66 -3.08 9.53 -4.64
C CYS A 66 -2.54 10.35 -5.84
N ARG A 67 -1.60 9.80 -6.61
CA ARG A 67 -1.04 10.44 -7.82
C ARG A 67 -1.82 10.02 -9.06
N ILE A 68 -2.92 10.70 -9.35
CA ILE A 68 -3.91 10.28 -10.36
C ILE A 68 -3.30 10.20 -11.76
N GLU A 69 -2.63 11.26 -12.21
CA GLU A 69 -2.06 11.33 -13.56
C GLU A 69 -0.95 10.29 -13.75
N THR A 70 -0.19 10.01 -12.68
CA THR A 70 0.82 8.96 -12.68
C THR A 70 0.20 7.56 -12.70
N ALA A 71 -0.92 7.38 -11.99
CA ALA A 71 -1.67 6.13 -12.01
C ALA A 71 -2.29 5.88 -13.39
N GLU A 72 -2.86 6.89 -14.04
CA GLU A 72 -3.37 6.80 -15.42
C GLU A 72 -2.27 6.40 -16.41
N TYR A 73 -1.07 6.97 -16.27
CA TYR A 73 0.06 6.58 -17.11
C TYR A 73 0.44 5.10 -16.94
N PHE A 74 0.58 4.61 -15.71
CA PHE A 74 0.95 3.21 -15.47
C PHE A 74 -0.18 2.23 -15.77
N TRP A 75 -1.42 2.68 -15.65
CA TRP A 75 -2.61 1.94 -16.04
C TRP A 75 -2.55 1.53 -17.52
N GLU A 76 -2.22 2.46 -18.41
CA GLU A 76 -2.12 2.20 -19.86
C GLU A 76 -1.04 1.18 -20.22
N LEU A 77 -0.05 1.00 -19.34
CA LEU A 77 1.07 0.08 -19.52
C LEU A 77 0.85 -1.30 -18.88
N CYS A 78 -0.24 -1.48 -18.13
CA CYS A 78 -0.57 -2.77 -17.51
C CYS A 78 -1.05 -3.78 -18.56
N ALA A 79 -0.64 -5.05 -18.41
CA ALA A 79 -1.00 -6.12 -19.33
C ALA A 79 -2.50 -6.45 -19.31
N ASP A 80 -3.13 -6.37 -18.12
CA ASP A 80 -4.52 -6.75 -17.90
C ASP A 80 -5.36 -5.56 -17.39
N PRO A 81 -5.84 -4.67 -18.27
CA PRO A 81 -6.55 -3.46 -17.86
C PRO A 81 -7.81 -3.79 -17.04
N LEU A 82 -8.64 -4.76 -17.45
CA LEU A 82 -9.88 -5.05 -16.72
C LEU A 82 -9.64 -5.49 -15.27
N ILE A 83 -8.70 -6.41 -15.04
CA ILE A 83 -8.36 -6.89 -13.69
C ILE A 83 -7.79 -5.73 -12.87
N THR A 84 -6.93 -4.94 -13.51
CA THR A 84 -6.31 -3.78 -12.89
C THR A 84 -7.37 -2.76 -12.46
N ALA A 85 -8.47 -2.55 -13.21
CA ALA A 85 -9.52 -1.58 -12.87
C ALA A 85 -10.20 -2.00 -11.58
N VAL A 86 -10.61 -3.26 -11.55
CA VAL A 86 -11.29 -3.84 -10.40
C VAL A 86 -10.39 -3.75 -9.15
N ALA A 87 -9.10 -4.03 -9.30
CA ALA A 87 -8.14 -3.88 -8.22
C ALA A 87 -7.98 -2.43 -7.77
N ALA A 88 -7.80 -1.49 -8.71
CA ALA A 88 -7.64 -0.07 -8.44
C ALA A 88 -8.86 0.54 -7.75
N THR A 89 -10.08 0.24 -8.24
CA THR A 89 -11.33 0.64 -7.59
C THR A 89 -11.40 0.11 -6.16
N LEU A 90 -11.11 -1.18 -5.94
CA LEU A 90 -11.12 -1.75 -4.60
C LEU A 90 -10.11 -1.08 -3.66
N ILE A 91 -8.92 -0.72 -4.16
CA ILE A 91 -7.92 0.00 -3.37
C ILE A 91 -8.44 1.39 -3.01
N CYS A 92 -8.92 2.15 -4.00
CA CYS A 92 -9.43 3.50 -3.80
C CYS A 92 -10.62 3.55 -2.83
N ASP A 93 -11.61 2.67 -3.00
CA ASP A 93 -12.78 2.57 -2.11
C ASP A 93 -12.33 2.30 -0.66
N ARG A 94 -11.36 1.40 -0.47
CA ARG A 94 -10.86 1.03 0.86
C ARG A 94 -10.02 2.13 1.50
N LEU A 95 -9.30 2.91 0.69
CA LEU A 95 -8.58 4.09 1.17
C LEU A 95 -9.59 5.17 1.60
N ALA A 96 -10.63 5.43 0.79
CA ALA A 96 -11.70 6.37 1.12
C ALA A 96 -12.40 5.98 2.43
N ASP A 97 -12.83 4.72 2.57
CA ASP A 97 -13.43 4.19 3.79
C ASP A 97 -12.56 4.45 5.04
N ARG A 98 -11.24 4.27 4.93
CA ARG A 98 -10.32 4.49 6.06
C ARG A 98 -10.17 5.96 6.41
N VAL A 99 -10.10 6.83 5.40
CA VAL A 99 -10.02 8.28 5.61
C VAL A 99 -11.27 8.79 6.33
N ASP A 100 -12.46 8.35 5.90
CA ASP A 100 -13.73 8.74 6.52
C ASP A 100 -13.83 8.27 7.97
N ASN A 101 -13.41 7.03 8.25
CA ASN A 101 -13.38 6.52 9.61
C ASN A 101 -12.44 7.33 10.51
N ILE A 102 -11.23 7.67 10.03
CA ILE A 102 -10.26 8.52 10.75
C ILE A 102 -10.84 9.92 11.00
N SER A 103 -11.44 10.54 9.98
CA SER A 103 -12.10 11.85 10.09
C SER A 103 -13.20 11.82 11.16
N SER A 104 -14.00 10.76 11.18
CA SER A 104 -15.06 10.56 12.17
C SER A 104 -14.50 10.39 13.60
N ASP A 105 -13.40 9.65 13.76
CA ASP A 105 -12.80 9.36 15.06
C ASP A 105 -12.08 10.58 15.64
N VAL A 106 -11.37 11.33 14.78
CA VAL A 106 -10.78 12.63 15.16
C VAL A 106 -11.90 13.58 15.60
N SER A 107 -12.98 13.69 14.82
CA SER A 107 -14.14 14.52 15.17
C SER A 107 -14.78 14.13 16.50
N LYS A 108 -14.91 12.84 16.81
CA LYS A 108 -15.43 12.35 18.10
C LYS A 108 -14.51 12.72 19.26
N ARG A 109 -13.19 12.54 19.10
CA ARG A 109 -12.20 12.89 20.15
C ARG A 109 -12.20 14.39 20.46
N TYR A 110 -12.34 15.24 19.46
CA TYR A 110 -12.45 16.68 19.65
C TYR A 110 -13.71 17.11 20.43
N LYS A 111 -14.83 16.39 20.26
CA LYS A 111 -16.05 16.65 21.04
C LYS A 111 -15.89 16.25 22.51
N LEU A 112 -15.30 15.07 22.75
CA LEU A 112 -15.03 14.56 24.11
C LEU A 112 -14.01 15.40 24.89
N ALA A 113 -13.08 16.07 24.21
CA ALA A 113 -12.09 16.94 24.85
C ALA A 113 -12.62 18.34 25.20
N LYS A 114 -13.87 18.67 24.83
CA LYS A 114 -14.53 19.96 25.07
C LYS A 114 -15.62 19.90 26.14
N GLU A 115 -15.90 18.72 26.68
CA GLU A 115 -16.77 18.48 27.85
C GLU A 115 -15.91 18.34 29.11
#